data_AF-A0A1Q5M486-F1
#
_entry.id   AF-A0A1Q5M486-F1
#
_cell.length_a   1.000
_cell.length_b   1.000
_cell.length_c   1.000
_cell.angle_alpha   90.00
_cell.angle_beta   90.00
_cell.angle_gamma   90.00
#
_symmetry.space_group_name_H-M   'P 1'
#
loop_
_entity.id
_entity.type
_entity.pdbx_description
1 polymer ?
#
loop_
_entity_poly.entity_id
_entity_poly.type
_entity_poly.pdbx_seq_one_letter_code
_entity_poly.pdbx_strand_id
1 'polypeptide(L)'
;MPDEGTGGTRVADSERDEDARVRLPQLRLDELLEELQARIDAARGTRDRVHSLLEAVLSVGRELDLEQVLHSIVEAAAALVDAQYAALGVIGPDGRRLSAFHTVGVSEEEIARIGHYPEGHGILGELIRHPEPLRVPKLSDHPASYGFPAHHPPMNTFLGVPIRVRDQVFGNLYLTEKRGGAHFDEEDESVLSTLAVAAGVAIDNARLYEESRQRERWLQANAEITHGLMSGSERGSALALIAERAREITGAALAAVAVPMADTDSLTVELAIGQGADTHRGLVVPVDDSLLGRAFTSAAPVTTADIARDERVYSGPQQLADLGPAVAVPIGSGESVRGIVLLARAVDRNAFTDKEIEPLQGFAAQAAVAMELAERRRDAEQIAVFEDRDRIARDLHDLAIQRLFATGMTLQSAGRFIEHKEASERVLRAVDDLDETIKIIRSTIFGLRSPADEGGGTGLRARVVRVVGETAPVLGFPPSVRMEGLIDTHVSKEAADHLVAVLFEALTNIARHARADRAEVVLETDGREVRLTVADNGVGIPDGGRRSGLRNMAERAEQLGGTFDITDSADGGTTLLWRVPVGER
;
A
#
# COMPACT_ATOMS: atom_id res chain seq x y z
N MET A 1 -23.87 -20.17 -125.88
CA MET A 1 -24.05 -21.21 -126.92
C MET A 1 -23.50 -22.52 -126.37
N PRO A 2 -24.32 -23.57 -126.15
CA PRO A 2 -25.66 -23.57 -125.56
C PRO A 2 -25.63 -24.44 -124.26
N ASP A 3 -26.70 -24.90 -123.59
CA ASP A 3 -28.15 -24.84 -123.84
C ASP A 3 -28.98 -24.84 -122.51
N GLU A 4 -30.31 -24.97 -122.64
CA GLU A 4 -31.36 -24.98 -121.59
C GLU A 4 -31.48 -26.23 -120.69
N GLY A 5 -32.29 -26.14 -119.62
CA GLY A 5 -32.69 -27.30 -118.79
C GLY A 5 -33.46 -26.99 -117.49
N THR A 6 -34.65 -26.38 -117.55
CA THR A 6 -35.49 -26.05 -116.38
C THR A 6 -36.21 -27.25 -115.74
N GLY A 7 -36.27 -27.28 -114.40
CA GLY A 7 -37.19 -28.15 -113.64
C GLY A 7 -37.03 -27.97 -112.12
N GLY A 8 -37.91 -27.18 -111.49
CA GLY A 8 -37.79 -26.85 -110.06
C GLY A 8 -38.62 -27.73 -109.13
N THR A 9 -38.33 -27.67 -107.82
CA THR A 9 -39.31 -27.83 -106.72
C THR A 9 -38.74 -27.19 -105.44
N ARG A 10 -39.60 -26.50 -104.69
CA ARG A 10 -39.27 -25.87 -103.39
C ARG A 10 -39.02 -26.94 -102.31
N VAL A 11 -37.87 -26.91 -101.63
CA VAL A 11 -37.78 -27.02 -100.16
C VAL A 11 -36.50 -26.28 -99.72
N ALA A 12 -36.66 -25.09 -99.11
CA ALA A 12 -35.57 -24.38 -98.46
C ALA A 12 -36.18 -23.45 -97.39
N ASP A 13 -36.31 -23.96 -96.15
CA ASP A 13 -36.48 -23.15 -94.92
C ASP A 13 -36.52 -23.98 -93.61
N SER A 14 -36.55 -25.32 -93.65
CA SER A 14 -36.78 -26.13 -92.43
C SER A 14 -35.58 -26.34 -91.50
N GLU A 15 -34.34 -26.08 -91.94
CA GLU A 15 -33.13 -26.43 -91.16
C GLU A 15 -32.53 -25.27 -90.34
N ARG A 16 -33.08 -24.05 -90.42
CA ARG A 16 -32.61 -22.89 -89.62
C ARG A 16 -33.46 -22.58 -88.39
N ASP A 17 -34.65 -23.17 -88.24
CA ASP A 17 -35.58 -22.86 -87.13
C ASP A 17 -35.51 -23.89 -85.97
N GLU A 18 -34.92 -25.08 -86.17
CA GLU A 18 -34.72 -26.05 -85.07
C GLU A 18 -33.54 -25.67 -84.15
N ASP A 19 -32.40 -25.24 -84.71
CA ASP A 19 -31.20 -24.90 -83.92
C ASP A 19 -31.38 -23.62 -83.06
N ALA A 20 -32.34 -22.76 -83.43
CA ALA A 20 -32.74 -21.61 -82.61
C ALA A 20 -33.68 -22.00 -81.44
N ARG A 21 -34.55 -23.01 -81.64
CA ARG A 21 -35.52 -23.46 -80.63
C ARG A 21 -34.90 -24.31 -79.52
N VAL A 22 -33.76 -24.97 -79.77
CA VAL A 22 -33.04 -25.75 -78.74
C VAL A 22 -32.23 -24.84 -77.80
N ARG A 23 -31.71 -23.71 -78.29
CA ARG A 23 -30.87 -22.78 -77.49
C ARG A 23 -31.65 -21.92 -76.49
N LEU A 24 -32.88 -21.52 -76.83
CA LEU A 24 -33.74 -20.70 -75.95
C LEU A 24 -34.10 -21.35 -74.58
N PRO A 25 -34.45 -22.65 -74.48
CA PRO A 25 -34.65 -23.30 -73.19
C PRO A 25 -33.35 -23.63 -72.46
N GLN A 26 -32.22 -23.75 -73.16
CA GLN A 26 -30.90 -23.96 -72.53
C GLN A 26 -30.40 -22.69 -71.85
N LEU A 27 -30.45 -21.53 -72.52
CA LEU A 27 -30.08 -20.24 -71.94
C LEU A 27 -30.86 -19.94 -70.63
N ARG A 28 -32.15 -20.28 -70.59
CA ARG A 28 -32.96 -20.14 -69.37
C ARG A 28 -32.61 -21.14 -68.26
N LEU A 29 -32.09 -22.32 -68.62
CA LEU A 29 -31.61 -23.29 -67.64
C LEU A 29 -30.26 -22.85 -67.07
N ASP A 30 -29.38 -22.31 -67.92
CA ASP A 30 -28.08 -21.77 -67.51
C ASP A 30 -28.26 -20.53 -66.61
N GLU A 31 -29.13 -19.58 -66.98
CA GLU A 31 -29.51 -18.44 -66.11
C GLU A 31 -30.10 -18.89 -64.76
N LEU A 32 -30.95 -19.94 -64.75
CA LEU A 32 -31.50 -20.48 -63.51
C LEU A 32 -30.47 -21.25 -62.67
N LEU A 33 -29.47 -21.86 -63.31
CA LEU A 33 -28.36 -22.52 -62.62
C LEU A 33 -27.39 -21.49 -62.05
N GLU A 34 -27.09 -20.40 -62.75
CA GLU A 34 -26.30 -19.27 -62.23
C GLU A 34 -27.00 -18.60 -61.03
N GLU A 35 -28.30 -18.32 -61.13
CA GLU A 35 -29.10 -17.78 -60.01
C GLU A 35 -29.17 -18.75 -58.81
N LEU A 36 -29.29 -20.06 -59.06
CA LEU A 36 -29.27 -21.08 -58.01
C LEU A 36 -27.88 -21.18 -57.36
N GLN A 37 -26.81 -21.13 -58.16
CA GLN A 37 -25.42 -21.15 -57.71
C GLN A 37 -25.13 -19.92 -56.84
N ALA A 38 -25.50 -18.72 -57.31
CA ALA A 38 -25.37 -17.47 -56.57
C ALA A 38 -26.13 -17.52 -55.23
N ARG A 39 -27.34 -18.08 -55.19
CA ARG A 39 -28.10 -18.27 -53.93
C ARG A 39 -27.46 -19.29 -53.00
N ILE A 40 -26.89 -20.38 -53.52
CA ILE A 40 -26.19 -21.39 -52.72
C ILE A 40 -24.92 -20.81 -52.12
N ASP A 41 -24.15 -20.06 -52.91
CA ASP A 41 -22.89 -19.47 -52.45
C ASP A 41 -23.13 -18.28 -51.51
N ALA A 42 -24.19 -17.48 -51.71
CA ALA A 42 -24.65 -16.50 -50.73
C ALA A 42 -25.09 -17.17 -49.40
N ALA A 43 -25.86 -18.26 -49.46
CA ALA A 43 -26.29 -19.01 -48.27
C ALA A 43 -25.12 -19.67 -47.52
N ARG A 44 -24.09 -20.14 -48.25
CA ARG A 44 -22.83 -20.63 -47.67
C ARG A 44 -22.07 -19.49 -47.00
N GLY A 45 -21.85 -18.38 -47.70
CA GLY A 45 -21.21 -17.18 -47.15
C GLY A 45 -21.89 -16.69 -45.87
N THR A 46 -23.22 -16.61 -45.85
CA THR A 46 -23.99 -16.29 -44.63
C THR A 46 -23.75 -17.30 -43.51
N ARG A 47 -23.76 -18.61 -43.81
CA ARG A 47 -23.54 -19.66 -42.82
C ARG A 47 -22.14 -19.61 -42.22
N ASP A 48 -21.12 -19.47 -43.07
CA ASP A 48 -19.72 -19.46 -42.65
C ASP A 48 -19.42 -18.17 -41.86
N ARG A 49 -20.00 -17.04 -42.24
CA ARG A 49 -19.91 -15.75 -41.52
C ARG A 49 -20.62 -15.80 -40.15
N VAL A 50 -21.78 -16.46 -40.05
CA VAL A 50 -22.43 -16.76 -38.75
C VAL A 50 -21.56 -17.69 -37.89
N HIS A 51 -20.88 -18.67 -38.50
CA HIS A 51 -19.97 -19.54 -37.77
C HIS A 51 -18.75 -18.78 -37.22
N SER A 52 -18.11 -17.92 -38.05
CA SER A 52 -17.00 -17.06 -37.63
C SER A 52 -17.40 -16.06 -36.55
N LEU A 53 -18.59 -15.46 -36.63
CA LEU A 53 -19.10 -14.57 -35.57
C LEU A 53 -19.35 -15.34 -34.26
N LEU A 54 -19.92 -16.55 -34.32
CA LEU A 54 -20.10 -17.40 -33.15
C LEU A 54 -18.75 -17.81 -32.53
N GLU A 55 -17.76 -18.14 -33.34
CA GLU A 55 -16.41 -18.47 -32.89
C GLU A 55 -15.73 -17.26 -32.23
N ALA A 56 -15.80 -16.07 -32.85
CA ALA A 56 -15.30 -14.82 -32.29
C ALA A 56 -15.93 -14.50 -30.92
N VAL A 57 -17.27 -14.57 -30.81
CA VAL A 57 -18.00 -14.33 -29.56
C VAL A 57 -17.65 -15.38 -28.49
N LEU A 58 -17.49 -16.64 -28.88
CA LEU A 58 -17.09 -17.72 -27.97
C LEU A 58 -15.63 -17.65 -27.54
N SER A 59 -14.74 -17.05 -28.35
CA SER A 59 -13.34 -16.82 -27.99
C SER A 59 -13.24 -15.72 -26.94
N VAL A 60 -13.78 -14.54 -27.27
CA VAL A 60 -13.80 -13.35 -26.39
C VAL A 60 -14.49 -13.63 -25.05
N GLY A 61 -15.52 -14.49 -25.01
CA GLY A 61 -16.23 -14.83 -23.78
C GLY A 61 -15.56 -15.86 -22.86
N ARG A 62 -14.38 -16.41 -23.19
CA ARG A 62 -13.67 -17.41 -22.36
C ARG A 62 -12.65 -16.82 -21.40
N GLU A 63 -12.13 -15.65 -21.72
CA GLU A 63 -11.07 -15.00 -20.97
C GLU A 63 -11.66 -14.18 -19.81
N LEU A 64 -10.91 -14.11 -18.71
CA LEU A 64 -11.30 -13.43 -17.48
C LEU A 64 -10.27 -12.38 -17.03
N ASP A 65 -9.14 -12.31 -17.75
CA ASP A 65 -8.12 -11.27 -17.62
C ASP A 65 -8.43 -10.15 -18.60
N LEU A 66 -8.47 -8.90 -18.14
CA LEU A 66 -8.92 -7.77 -18.97
C LEU A 66 -7.95 -7.48 -20.12
N GLU A 67 -6.64 -7.64 -19.92
CA GLU A 67 -5.65 -7.35 -20.97
C GLU A 67 -5.72 -8.38 -22.09
N GLN A 68 -5.87 -9.66 -21.73
CA GLN A 68 -6.13 -10.74 -22.69
C GLN A 68 -7.44 -10.51 -23.45
N VAL A 69 -8.55 -10.25 -22.75
CA VAL A 69 -9.86 -9.98 -23.37
C VAL A 69 -9.76 -8.86 -24.40
N LEU A 70 -9.09 -7.75 -24.07
CA LEU A 70 -8.91 -6.62 -24.99
C LEU A 70 -8.08 -7.00 -26.22
N HIS A 71 -7.04 -7.82 -26.06
CA HIS A 71 -6.25 -8.32 -27.19
C HIS A 71 -7.08 -9.26 -28.09
N SER A 72 -7.73 -10.26 -27.50
CA SER A 72 -8.57 -11.24 -28.20
C SER A 72 -9.77 -10.61 -28.91
N ILE A 73 -10.34 -9.51 -28.39
CA ILE A 73 -11.34 -8.71 -29.11
C ILE A 73 -10.76 -8.10 -30.39
N VAL A 74 -9.54 -7.55 -30.34
CA VAL A 74 -8.89 -6.92 -31.52
C VAL A 74 -8.53 -7.96 -32.57
N GLU A 75 -7.98 -9.12 -32.16
CA GLU A 75 -7.69 -10.23 -33.07
C GLU A 75 -8.95 -10.78 -33.73
N ALA A 76 -10.00 -11.06 -32.94
CA ALA A 76 -11.27 -11.54 -33.45
C ALA A 76 -11.93 -10.53 -34.40
N ALA A 77 -11.88 -9.22 -34.09
CA ALA A 77 -12.37 -8.17 -34.95
C ALA A 77 -11.60 -8.11 -36.29
N ALA A 78 -10.27 -8.21 -36.26
CA ALA A 78 -9.44 -8.21 -37.47
C ALA A 78 -9.79 -9.38 -38.40
N ALA A 79 -9.92 -10.58 -37.85
CA ALA A 79 -10.23 -11.79 -38.61
C ALA A 79 -11.66 -11.76 -39.20
N LEU A 80 -12.64 -11.25 -38.44
CA LEU A 80 -14.06 -11.34 -38.77
C LEU A 80 -14.50 -10.48 -39.97
N VAL A 81 -13.77 -9.40 -40.28
CA VAL A 81 -13.99 -8.55 -41.47
C VAL A 81 -12.79 -8.50 -42.42
N ASP A 82 -11.84 -9.43 -42.25
CA ASP A 82 -10.61 -9.57 -43.05
C ASP A 82 -9.79 -8.28 -43.17
N ALA A 83 -9.52 -7.62 -42.02
CA ALA A 83 -8.69 -6.43 -41.94
C ALA A 83 -7.19 -6.78 -41.78
N GLN A 84 -6.31 -5.98 -42.37
CA GLN A 84 -4.86 -6.11 -42.17
C GLN A 84 -4.42 -5.53 -40.83
N TYR A 85 -5.06 -4.45 -40.36
CA TYR A 85 -4.78 -3.83 -39.08
C TYR A 85 -6.06 -3.60 -38.28
N ALA A 86 -5.99 -3.85 -36.98
CA ALA A 86 -7.06 -3.53 -36.04
C ALA A 86 -6.50 -2.92 -34.76
N ALA A 87 -7.30 -2.10 -34.09
CA ALA A 87 -6.98 -1.54 -32.79
C ALA A 87 -8.22 -1.35 -31.92
N LEU A 88 -8.02 -1.37 -30.59
CA LEU A 88 -9.01 -0.98 -29.60
C LEU A 88 -8.43 0.14 -28.73
N GLY A 89 -9.07 1.31 -28.76
CA GLY A 89 -8.77 2.41 -27.86
C GLY A 89 -9.68 2.41 -26.65
N VAL A 90 -9.12 2.32 -25.44
CA VAL A 90 -9.86 2.44 -24.18
C VAL A 90 -9.97 3.92 -23.82
N ILE A 91 -11.18 4.40 -23.51
CA ILE A 91 -11.40 5.80 -23.13
C ILE A 91 -10.96 6.02 -21.67
N GLY A 92 -10.21 7.10 -21.44
CA GLY A 92 -9.73 7.49 -20.12
C GLY A 92 -10.83 8.08 -19.22
N PRO A 93 -10.54 8.28 -17.91
CA PRO A 93 -11.51 8.82 -16.96
C PRO A 93 -12.02 10.23 -17.30
N ASP A 94 -11.32 10.97 -18.16
CA ASP A 94 -11.72 12.30 -18.63
C ASP A 94 -12.82 12.27 -19.70
N GLY A 95 -13.15 11.08 -20.25
CA GLY A 95 -14.13 10.89 -21.32
C GLY A 95 -13.73 11.52 -22.67
N ARG A 96 -12.45 11.88 -22.85
CA ARG A 96 -11.98 12.67 -24.00
C ARG A 96 -10.74 12.08 -24.67
N ARG A 97 -9.86 11.45 -23.90
CA ARG A 97 -8.60 10.87 -24.37
C ARG A 97 -8.62 9.36 -24.27
N LEU A 98 -7.70 8.72 -24.99
CA LEU A 98 -7.46 7.29 -24.85
C LEU A 98 -6.45 7.05 -23.71
N SER A 99 -6.73 6.10 -22.83
CA SER A 99 -5.86 5.69 -21.71
C SER A 99 -5.03 4.45 -22.04
N ALA A 100 -5.51 3.60 -22.96
CA ALA A 100 -4.79 2.46 -23.50
C ALA A 100 -5.16 2.25 -24.98
N PHE A 101 -4.26 1.63 -25.73
CA PHE A 101 -4.43 1.36 -27.16
C PHE A 101 -3.81 0.00 -27.48
N HIS A 102 -4.66 -0.98 -27.79
CA HIS A 102 -4.25 -2.36 -28.13
C HIS A 102 -4.32 -2.52 -29.64
N THR A 103 -3.31 -3.14 -30.28
CA THR A 103 -3.19 -3.20 -31.75
C THR A 103 -2.83 -4.59 -32.26
N VAL A 104 -3.34 -4.94 -33.44
CA VAL A 104 -3.00 -6.16 -34.20
C VAL A 104 -2.63 -5.76 -35.62
N GLY A 105 -1.64 -6.46 -36.20
CA GLY A 105 -1.14 -6.24 -37.56
C GLY A 105 0.07 -5.30 -37.65
N VAL A 106 0.43 -4.59 -36.58
CA VAL A 106 1.65 -3.77 -36.45
C VAL A 106 2.58 -4.45 -35.45
N SER A 107 3.85 -4.64 -35.80
CA SER A 107 4.84 -5.28 -34.92
C SER A 107 5.34 -4.34 -33.80
N GLU A 108 5.82 -4.90 -32.69
CA GLU A 108 6.38 -4.11 -31.57
C GLU A 108 7.51 -3.17 -32.02
N GLU A 109 8.35 -3.61 -32.96
CA GLU A 109 9.40 -2.75 -33.52
C GLU A 109 8.83 -1.57 -34.32
N GLU A 110 7.71 -1.73 -35.02
CA GLU A 110 7.05 -0.65 -35.74
C GLU A 110 6.39 0.32 -34.76
N ILE A 111 5.72 -0.19 -33.72
CA ILE A 111 5.16 0.63 -32.64
C ILE A 111 6.26 1.47 -31.98
N ALA A 112 7.40 0.85 -31.63
CA ALA A 112 8.55 1.54 -31.04
C ALA A 112 9.15 2.61 -31.97
N ARG A 113 9.08 2.44 -33.31
CA ARG A 113 9.51 3.44 -34.30
C ARG A 113 8.50 4.58 -34.49
N ILE A 114 7.21 4.34 -34.26
CA ILE A 114 6.14 5.34 -34.30
C ILE A 114 6.18 6.23 -33.05
N GLY A 115 6.45 5.64 -31.88
CA GLY A 115 6.58 6.34 -30.61
C GLY A 115 5.29 6.32 -29.77
N HIS A 116 4.73 7.48 -29.46
CA HIS A 116 3.60 7.59 -28.53
C HIS A 116 2.27 7.14 -29.17
N TYR A 117 1.45 6.44 -28.38
CA TYR A 117 0.09 6.07 -28.77
C TYR A 117 -0.82 7.31 -28.98
N PRO A 118 -1.87 7.20 -29.82
CA PRO A 118 -2.72 8.34 -30.15
C PRO A 118 -3.60 8.77 -28.96
N GLU A 119 -3.55 10.06 -28.59
CA GLU A 119 -4.38 10.63 -27.52
C GLU A 119 -5.89 10.77 -27.85
N GLY A 120 -6.39 10.17 -28.94
CA GLY A 120 -7.78 10.36 -29.39
C GLY A 120 -8.02 11.64 -30.20
N HIS A 121 -7.02 12.11 -30.96
CA HIS A 121 -7.20 13.21 -31.93
C HIS A 121 -7.78 12.71 -33.27
N GLY A 122 -8.28 13.64 -34.09
CA GLY A 122 -8.80 13.35 -35.43
C GLY A 122 -10.01 12.39 -35.44
N ILE A 123 -10.00 11.43 -36.36
CA ILE A 123 -11.07 10.44 -36.58
C ILE A 123 -11.26 9.50 -35.38
N LEU A 124 -10.19 9.15 -34.67
CA LEU A 124 -10.29 8.35 -33.44
C LEU A 124 -11.09 9.10 -32.36
N GLY A 125 -10.88 10.42 -32.27
CA GLY A 125 -11.64 11.31 -31.40
C GLY A 125 -13.08 11.57 -31.85
N GLU A 126 -13.39 11.36 -33.13
CA GLU A 126 -14.75 11.51 -33.63
C GLU A 126 -15.68 10.43 -33.05
N LEU A 127 -15.21 9.18 -33.02
CA LEU A 127 -15.92 8.06 -32.36
C LEU A 127 -16.03 8.23 -30.83
N ILE A 128 -15.20 9.06 -30.19
CA ILE A 128 -15.34 9.41 -28.76
C ILE A 128 -16.45 10.47 -28.58
N ARG A 129 -16.51 11.49 -29.45
CA ARG A 129 -17.53 12.55 -29.40
C ARG A 129 -18.91 12.09 -29.88
N HIS A 130 -18.93 11.27 -30.91
CA HIS A 130 -20.09 10.76 -31.63
C HIS A 130 -19.96 9.23 -31.70
N PRO A 131 -20.41 8.50 -30.65
CA PRO A 131 -20.23 7.05 -30.54
C PRO A 131 -21.25 6.29 -31.41
N GLU A 132 -21.09 6.41 -32.72
CA GLU A 132 -21.86 5.76 -33.77
C GLU A 132 -20.90 5.06 -34.74
N PRO A 133 -21.27 3.94 -35.38
CA PRO A 133 -20.45 3.30 -36.39
C PRO A 133 -20.01 4.27 -37.49
N LEU A 134 -18.72 4.24 -37.86
CA LEU A 134 -18.14 5.12 -38.86
C LEU A 134 -17.36 4.33 -39.90
N ARG A 135 -17.88 4.29 -41.13
CA ARG A 135 -17.27 3.62 -42.27
C ARG A 135 -16.78 4.64 -43.30
N VAL A 136 -15.48 4.63 -43.59
CA VAL A 136 -14.83 5.59 -44.49
C VAL A 136 -14.06 4.83 -45.59
N PRO A 137 -14.42 4.99 -46.88
CA PRO A 137 -13.70 4.33 -47.98
C PRO A 137 -12.24 4.76 -48.11
N LYS A 138 -11.91 6.00 -47.71
CA LYS A 138 -10.56 6.57 -47.72
C LYS A 138 -10.35 7.61 -46.62
N LEU A 139 -9.51 7.28 -45.64
CA LEU A 139 -9.30 8.01 -44.39
C LEU A 139 -8.80 9.45 -44.60
N SER A 140 -8.03 9.72 -45.66
CA SER A 140 -7.55 11.07 -45.99
C SER A 140 -8.64 12.04 -46.39
N ASP A 141 -9.81 11.53 -46.80
CA ASP A 141 -10.87 12.33 -47.43
C ASP A 141 -11.93 12.77 -46.39
N HIS A 142 -11.83 12.27 -45.16
CA HIS A 142 -12.72 12.62 -44.06
C HIS A 142 -12.30 13.96 -43.40
N PRO A 143 -13.22 14.90 -43.10
CA PRO A 143 -12.88 16.22 -42.57
C PRO A 143 -12.12 16.22 -41.25
N ALA A 144 -12.32 15.21 -40.39
CA ALA A 144 -11.59 15.05 -39.13
C ALA A 144 -10.22 14.33 -39.28
N SER A 145 -9.76 14.06 -40.49
CA SER A 145 -8.47 13.40 -40.72
C SER A 145 -7.31 14.32 -40.35
N TYR A 146 -6.41 13.84 -39.49
CA TYR A 146 -5.25 14.59 -38.98
C TYR A 146 -3.92 14.12 -39.60
N GLY A 147 -3.97 13.10 -40.47
CA GLY A 147 -2.77 12.41 -40.97
C GLY A 147 -2.16 11.46 -39.96
N PHE A 148 -0.96 10.96 -40.28
CA PHE A 148 -0.23 9.96 -39.50
C PHE A 148 1.14 10.49 -39.04
N PRO A 149 1.65 10.04 -37.87
CA PRO A 149 3.00 10.37 -37.42
C PRO A 149 4.07 9.70 -38.32
N ALA A 150 5.33 10.12 -38.14
CA ALA A 150 6.46 9.51 -38.83
C ALA A 150 6.55 8.01 -38.53
N HIS A 151 7.01 7.23 -39.52
CA HIS A 151 7.16 5.76 -39.46
C HIS A 151 5.86 4.95 -39.33
N HIS A 152 4.69 5.58 -39.27
CA HIS A 152 3.41 4.88 -39.28
C HIS A 152 3.09 4.31 -40.66
N PRO A 153 2.54 3.08 -40.77
CA PRO A 153 2.12 2.52 -42.05
C PRO A 153 0.97 3.34 -42.67
N PRO A 154 0.92 3.50 -44.01
CA PRO A 154 -0.20 4.18 -44.66
C PRO A 154 -1.48 3.34 -44.56
N MET A 155 -2.60 3.98 -44.26
CA MET A 155 -3.93 3.35 -44.19
C MET A 155 -4.98 4.20 -44.91
N ASN A 156 -5.94 3.55 -45.55
CA ASN A 156 -6.96 4.12 -46.44
C ASN A 156 -8.37 3.71 -45.99
N THR A 157 -8.76 2.45 -46.15
CA THR A 157 -10.12 2.01 -45.77
C THR A 157 -10.23 1.95 -44.26
N PHE A 158 -11.33 2.44 -43.69
CA PHE A 158 -11.55 2.47 -42.25
C PHE A 158 -12.98 2.06 -41.88
N LEU A 159 -13.10 1.26 -40.83
CA LEU A 159 -14.34 0.94 -40.15
C LEU A 159 -14.09 1.06 -38.65
N GLY A 160 -14.87 1.90 -37.96
CA GLY A 160 -14.81 2.02 -36.51
C GLY A 160 -16.18 1.83 -35.86
N VAL A 161 -16.22 1.15 -34.71
CA VAL A 161 -17.45 0.95 -33.94
C VAL A 161 -17.21 1.18 -32.43
N PRO A 162 -18.19 1.73 -31.70
CA PRO A 162 -18.11 1.91 -30.26
C PRO A 162 -18.37 0.61 -29.49
N ILE A 163 -17.52 0.30 -28.51
CA ILE A 163 -17.79 -0.72 -27.49
C ILE A 163 -18.48 -0.05 -26.31
N ARG A 164 -19.69 -0.54 -25.97
CA ARG A 164 -20.45 -0.10 -24.80
C ARG A 164 -20.40 -1.17 -23.71
N VAL A 165 -20.04 -0.77 -22.50
CA VAL A 165 -20.14 -1.57 -21.28
C VAL A 165 -21.31 -1.01 -20.48
N ARG A 166 -22.42 -1.76 -20.45
CA ARG A 166 -23.72 -1.27 -19.98
C ARG A 166 -24.09 0.02 -20.76
N ASP A 167 -24.44 1.10 -20.07
CA ASP A 167 -24.85 2.37 -20.68
C ASP A 167 -23.68 3.32 -21.02
N GLN A 168 -22.42 2.91 -20.79
CA GLN A 168 -21.23 3.75 -21.00
C GLN A 168 -20.38 3.27 -22.18
N VAL A 169 -19.87 4.20 -22.98
CA VAL A 169 -18.88 3.90 -24.02
C VAL A 169 -17.53 3.65 -23.32
N PHE A 170 -17.06 2.40 -23.37
CA PHE A 170 -15.80 2.00 -22.74
C PHE A 170 -14.60 2.34 -23.64
N GLY A 171 -14.80 2.23 -24.95
CA GLY A 171 -13.75 2.34 -25.94
C GLY A 171 -14.31 2.17 -27.35
N ASN A 172 -13.44 2.19 -28.34
CA ASN A 172 -13.79 2.05 -29.75
C ASN A 172 -12.87 1.03 -30.42
N LEU A 173 -13.44 0.22 -31.30
CA LEU A 173 -12.69 -0.60 -32.26
C LEU A 173 -12.44 0.21 -33.53
N TYR A 174 -11.26 0.03 -34.10
CA TYR A 174 -10.80 0.69 -35.31
C TYR A 174 -10.12 -0.33 -36.22
N LEU A 175 -10.63 -0.53 -37.44
CA LEU A 175 -10.15 -1.52 -38.38
C LEU A 175 -9.80 -0.84 -39.69
N THR A 176 -8.66 -1.21 -40.29
CA THR A 176 -8.16 -0.59 -41.52
C THR A 176 -7.52 -1.58 -42.48
N GLU A 177 -7.43 -1.17 -43.74
CA GLU A 177 -6.92 -1.97 -44.87
C GLU A 177 -7.59 -3.36 -44.97
N LYS A 178 -8.82 -3.40 -45.49
CA LYS A 178 -9.49 -4.67 -45.80
C LYS A 178 -8.68 -5.42 -46.87
N ARG A 179 -8.34 -6.68 -46.61
CA ARG A 179 -7.45 -7.45 -47.49
C ARG A 179 -8.05 -7.61 -48.89
N GLY A 180 -7.16 -7.73 -49.88
CA GLY A 180 -7.54 -7.66 -51.29
C GLY A 180 -7.86 -6.25 -51.81
N GLY A 181 -7.81 -5.20 -50.97
CA GLY A 181 -8.04 -3.81 -51.39
C GLY A 181 -9.51 -3.45 -51.58
N ALA A 182 -10.42 -4.23 -51.01
CA ALA A 182 -11.85 -3.95 -51.01
C ALA A 182 -12.20 -2.83 -50.02
N HIS A 183 -13.39 -2.24 -50.16
CA HIS A 183 -13.96 -1.38 -49.11
C HIS A 183 -14.71 -2.22 -48.06
N PHE A 184 -14.80 -1.70 -46.84
CA PHE A 184 -15.75 -2.21 -45.86
C PHE A 184 -17.19 -1.93 -46.34
N ASP A 185 -18.11 -2.85 -46.03
CA ASP A 185 -19.52 -2.80 -46.44
C ASP A 185 -20.49 -2.72 -45.24
N GLU A 186 -21.80 -2.88 -45.47
CA GLU A 186 -22.84 -2.85 -44.43
C GLU A 186 -22.90 -4.15 -43.60
N GLU A 187 -22.46 -5.27 -44.18
CA GLU A 187 -22.37 -6.53 -43.44
C GLU A 187 -21.19 -6.52 -42.47
N ASP A 188 -20.02 -6.03 -42.91
CA ASP A 188 -18.86 -5.85 -42.04
C ASP A 188 -19.19 -4.99 -40.82
N GLU A 189 -19.90 -3.87 -41.03
CA GLU A 189 -20.33 -2.96 -39.99
C GLU A 189 -21.33 -3.62 -39.02
N SER A 190 -22.31 -4.37 -39.54
CA SER A 190 -23.31 -5.08 -38.75
C SER A 190 -22.71 -6.21 -37.91
N VAL A 191 -21.81 -7.00 -38.51
CA VAL A 191 -21.10 -8.12 -37.86
C VAL A 191 -20.14 -7.59 -36.79
N LEU A 192 -19.36 -6.54 -37.10
CA LEU A 192 -18.45 -5.91 -36.15
C LEU A 192 -19.20 -5.21 -35.01
N SER A 193 -20.33 -4.56 -35.28
CA SER A 193 -21.21 -3.99 -34.23
C SER A 193 -21.77 -5.08 -33.31
N THR A 194 -22.10 -6.25 -33.86
CA THR A 194 -22.54 -7.41 -33.06
C THR A 194 -21.41 -7.93 -32.17
N LEU A 195 -20.18 -8.02 -32.70
CA LEU A 195 -19.00 -8.35 -31.89
C LEU A 195 -18.75 -7.29 -30.80
N ALA A 196 -18.93 -5.99 -31.08
CA ALA A 196 -18.74 -4.92 -30.11
C ALA A 196 -19.71 -4.99 -28.92
N VAL A 197 -20.95 -5.46 -29.14
CA VAL A 197 -21.92 -5.75 -28.05
C VAL A 197 -21.43 -6.93 -27.19
N ALA A 198 -20.97 -8.02 -27.81
CA ALA A 198 -20.44 -9.17 -27.08
C ALA A 198 -19.14 -8.85 -26.31
N ALA A 199 -18.26 -8.05 -26.93
CA ALA A 199 -17.05 -7.51 -26.32
C ALA A 199 -17.37 -6.67 -25.08
N GLY A 200 -18.41 -5.82 -25.13
CA GLY A 200 -18.90 -5.06 -23.98
C GLY A 200 -19.30 -5.95 -22.79
N VAL A 201 -19.94 -7.09 -23.05
CA VAL A 201 -20.30 -8.08 -22.01
C VAL A 201 -19.05 -8.79 -21.47
N ALA A 202 -18.11 -9.20 -22.32
CA ALA A 202 -16.87 -9.85 -21.88
C ALA A 202 -15.98 -8.92 -21.04
N ILE A 203 -15.88 -7.63 -21.41
CA ILE A 203 -15.16 -6.62 -20.63
C ILE A 203 -15.82 -6.38 -19.27
N ASP A 204 -17.16 -6.35 -19.18
CA ASP A 204 -17.85 -6.25 -17.88
C ASP A 204 -17.57 -7.49 -17.02
N ASN A 205 -17.62 -8.68 -17.61
CA ASN A 205 -17.33 -9.95 -16.93
C ASN A 205 -15.89 -10.03 -16.40
N ALA A 206 -14.89 -9.65 -17.21
CA ALA A 206 -13.49 -9.63 -16.80
C ALA A 206 -13.26 -8.64 -15.64
N ARG A 207 -13.81 -7.42 -15.75
CA ARG A 207 -13.76 -6.41 -14.67
C ARG A 207 -14.42 -6.89 -13.38
N LEU A 208 -15.60 -7.51 -13.48
CA LEU A 208 -16.31 -8.08 -12.33
C LEU A 208 -15.55 -9.25 -11.70
N TYR A 209 -14.89 -10.08 -12.53
CA TYR A 209 -14.05 -11.19 -12.05
C TYR A 209 -12.82 -10.67 -11.31
N GLU A 210 -12.12 -9.69 -11.86
CA GLU A 210 -10.96 -9.05 -11.23
C GLU A 210 -11.34 -8.36 -9.91
N GLU A 211 -12.43 -7.60 -9.88
CA GLU A 211 -12.95 -6.97 -8.65
C GLU A 211 -13.32 -8.02 -7.59
N SER A 212 -13.97 -9.11 -8.00
CA SER A 212 -14.30 -10.24 -7.12
C SER A 212 -13.05 -10.91 -6.56
N ARG A 213 -12.01 -11.13 -7.38
CA ARG A 213 -10.71 -11.68 -6.97
C ARG A 213 -9.93 -10.75 -6.05
N GLN A 214 -10.00 -9.44 -6.27
CA GLN A 214 -9.39 -8.48 -5.36
C GLN A 214 -10.13 -8.47 -4.01
N ARG A 215 -11.47 -8.52 -4.02
CA ARG A 215 -12.30 -8.61 -2.83
C ARG A 215 -12.11 -9.92 -2.06
N GLU A 216 -11.93 -11.05 -2.75
CA GLU A 216 -11.58 -12.35 -2.16
C GLU A 216 -10.25 -12.27 -1.40
N ARG A 217 -9.19 -11.74 -2.03
CA ARG A 217 -7.88 -11.51 -1.39
C ARG A 217 -7.99 -10.61 -0.15
N TRP A 218 -8.75 -9.51 -0.24
CA TRP A 218 -9.00 -8.63 0.90
C TRP A 218 -9.75 -9.31 2.04
N LEU A 219 -10.75 -10.16 1.75
CA LEU A 219 -11.50 -10.91 2.76
C LEU A 219 -10.64 -11.99 3.43
N GLN A 220 -9.82 -12.71 2.67
CA GLN A 220 -8.91 -13.72 3.22
C GLN A 220 -7.90 -13.08 4.18
N ALA A 221 -7.23 -12.01 3.76
CA ALA A 221 -6.24 -11.34 4.61
C ALA A 221 -6.88 -10.72 5.88
N ASN A 222 -8.12 -10.21 5.81
CA ASN A 222 -8.88 -9.81 7.01
C ASN A 222 -9.14 -10.98 7.97
N ALA A 223 -9.49 -12.16 7.45
CA ALA A 223 -9.72 -13.35 8.26
C ALA A 223 -8.42 -13.84 8.93
N GLU A 224 -7.30 -13.82 8.21
CA GLU A 224 -5.97 -14.17 8.73
C GLU A 224 -5.52 -13.21 9.86
N ILE A 225 -5.69 -11.89 9.66
CA ILE A 225 -5.44 -10.89 10.69
C ILE A 225 -6.32 -11.19 11.91
N THR A 226 -7.65 -11.27 11.73
CA THR A 226 -8.60 -11.52 12.83
C THR A 226 -8.24 -12.77 13.62
N HIS A 227 -7.87 -13.86 12.95
CA HIS A 227 -7.41 -15.09 13.60
C HIS A 227 -6.13 -14.86 14.43
N GLY A 228 -5.14 -14.16 13.89
CA GLY A 228 -3.93 -13.78 14.61
C GLY A 228 -4.19 -12.94 15.88
N LEU A 229 -5.20 -12.07 15.86
CA LEU A 229 -5.61 -11.28 17.04
C LEU A 229 -6.26 -12.15 18.12
N MET A 230 -7.17 -13.04 17.68
CA MET A 230 -7.86 -13.98 18.57
C MET A 230 -6.90 -14.97 19.22
N SER A 231 -5.86 -15.42 18.50
CA SER A 231 -4.88 -16.39 19.00
C SER A 231 -3.93 -15.85 20.08
N GLY A 232 -4.03 -14.58 20.48
CA GLY A 232 -3.22 -14.00 21.54
C GLY A 232 -1.92 -13.34 21.08
N SER A 233 -1.74 -13.10 19.77
CA SER A 233 -0.50 -12.52 19.24
C SER A 233 -0.15 -11.17 19.86
N GLU A 234 1.13 -10.94 20.11
CA GLU A 234 1.65 -9.64 20.57
C GLU A 234 1.34 -8.51 19.58
N ARG A 235 1.19 -7.27 20.08
CA ARG A 235 0.90 -6.07 19.28
C ARG A 235 1.84 -5.91 18.08
N GLY A 236 3.14 -6.14 18.27
CA GLY A 236 4.13 -6.03 17.20
C GLY A 236 3.88 -7.02 16.05
N SER A 237 3.55 -8.28 16.37
CA SER A 237 3.25 -9.33 15.39
C SER A 237 1.95 -9.05 14.62
N ALA A 238 0.93 -8.50 15.30
CA ALA A 238 -0.31 -8.07 14.65
C ALA A 238 -0.06 -6.95 13.64
N LEU A 239 0.65 -5.88 14.06
CA LEU A 239 1.00 -4.77 13.18
C LEU A 239 1.88 -5.20 12.00
N ALA A 240 2.82 -6.14 12.22
CA ALA A 240 3.64 -6.73 11.17
C ALA A 240 2.79 -7.42 10.10
N LEU A 241 1.88 -8.30 10.50
CA LEU A 241 0.97 -9.00 9.59
C LEU A 241 0.08 -8.04 8.78
N ILE A 242 -0.44 -6.98 9.43
CA ILE A 242 -1.27 -5.96 8.79
C ILE A 242 -0.48 -5.18 7.75
N ALA A 243 0.72 -4.71 8.09
CA ALA A 243 1.59 -3.96 7.18
C ALA A 243 2.05 -4.82 5.99
N GLU A 244 2.38 -6.09 6.23
CA GLU A 244 2.78 -7.04 5.19
C GLU A 244 1.63 -7.32 4.21
N ARG A 245 0.44 -7.65 4.70
CA ARG A 245 -0.74 -7.90 3.84
C ARG A 245 -1.18 -6.64 3.08
N ALA A 246 -1.16 -5.47 3.71
CA ALA A 246 -1.46 -4.21 3.04
C ALA A 246 -0.44 -3.90 1.93
N ARG A 247 0.85 -4.19 2.16
CA ARG A 247 1.93 -4.04 1.16
C ARG A 247 1.73 -4.97 -0.04
N GLU A 248 1.51 -6.26 0.22
CA GLU A 248 1.32 -7.29 -0.82
C GLU A 248 0.11 -7.00 -1.71
N ILE A 249 -1.05 -6.71 -1.12
CA ILE A 249 -2.30 -6.55 -1.88
C ILE A 249 -2.30 -5.27 -2.73
N THR A 250 -1.64 -4.21 -2.27
CA THR A 250 -1.56 -2.91 -2.98
C THR A 250 -0.35 -2.76 -3.89
N GLY A 251 0.58 -3.74 -3.89
CA GLY A 251 1.84 -3.65 -4.63
C GLY A 251 2.76 -2.52 -4.16
N ALA A 252 2.68 -2.14 -2.88
CA ALA A 252 3.56 -1.12 -2.31
C ALA A 252 5.00 -1.65 -2.16
N ALA A 253 5.99 -0.77 -2.35
CA ALA A 253 7.39 -1.08 -2.15
C ALA A 253 7.74 -1.08 -0.64
N LEU A 254 7.20 -0.09 0.09
CA LEU A 254 7.33 0.11 1.53
C LEU A 254 5.95 0.11 2.19
N ALA A 255 5.86 -0.52 3.35
CA ALA A 255 4.81 -0.27 4.34
C ALA A 255 5.46 0.12 5.68
N ALA A 256 4.93 1.13 6.36
CA ALA A 256 5.37 1.55 7.67
C ALA A 256 4.18 1.83 8.59
N VAL A 257 4.33 1.56 9.88
CA VAL A 257 3.33 1.90 10.91
C VAL A 257 3.94 2.89 11.88
N ALA A 258 3.30 4.05 11.99
CA ALA A 258 3.62 5.09 12.96
C ALA A 258 2.54 5.15 14.04
N VAL A 259 2.93 5.35 15.31
CA VAL A 259 2.01 5.44 16.45
C VAL A 259 2.30 6.71 17.25
N PRO A 260 1.31 7.30 17.95
CA PRO A 260 1.56 8.46 18.80
C PRO A 260 2.48 8.12 19.97
N MET A 261 3.49 8.97 20.19
CA MET A 261 4.34 8.91 21.38
C MET A 261 3.61 9.56 22.55
N ALA A 262 3.45 8.81 23.64
CA ALA A 262 2.66 9.25 24.79
C ALA A 262 3.16 10.58 25.38
N ASP A 263 2.22 11.46 25.70
CA ASP A 263 2.46 12.81 26.24
C ASP A 263 3.27 13.74 25.30
N THR A 264 3.31 13.50 23.98
CA THR A 264 4.00 14.37 23.00
C THR A 264 3.21 14.58 21.71
N ASP A 265 3.44 15.70 21.01
CA ASP A 265 2.87 15.97 19.68
C ASP A 265 3.76 15.37 18.56
N SER A 266 4.08 14.08 18.67
CA SER A 266 4.90 13.35 17.71
C SER A 266 4.47 11.89 17.56
N LEU A 267 4.64 11.36 16.35
CA LEU A 267 4.48 9.96 15.97
C LEU A 267 5.86 9.28 15.89
N THR A 268 5.96 8.01 16.25
CA THR A 268 7.17 7.19 16.06
C THR A 268 6.87 5.99 15.16
N VAL A 269 7.78 5.70 14.22
CA VAL A 269 7.66 4.55 13.30
C VAL A 269 8.09 3.26 14.01
N GLU A 270 7.17 2.60 14.72
CA GLU A 270 7.45 1.31 15.42
C GLU A 270 7.88 0.20 14.45
N LEU A 271 7.37 0.22 13.22
CA LEU A 271 7.50 -0.84 12.23
C LEU A 271 7.69 -0.27 10.82
N ALA A 272 8.57 -0.90 10.04
CA ALA A 272 8.67 -0.73 8.59
C ALA A 272 9.01 -2.07 7.92
N ILE A 273 8.46 -2.32 6.74
CA ILE A 273 8.62 -3.55 5.95
C ILE A 273 8.79 -3.18 4.47
N GLY A 274 9.77 -3.79 3.80
CA GLY A 274 10.05 -3.58 2.39
C GLY A 274 11.23 -2.63 2.12
N GLN A 275 11.15 -1.88 1.03
CA GLN A 275 12.27 -1.06 0.56
C GLN A 275 12.61 0.05 1.57
N GLY A 276 13.87 0.11 2.01
CA GLY A 276 14.35 1.12 2.95
C GLY A 276 13.91 0.93 4.41
N ALA A 277 13.26 -0.19 4.77
CA ALA A 277 12.66 -0.42 6.10
C ALA A 277 13.56 -0.06 7.29
N ASP A 278 14.82 -0.50 7.29
CA ASP A 278 15.80 -0.23 8.36
C ASP A 278 16.08 1.27 8.56
N THR A 279 15.85 2.10 7.54
CA THR A 279 16.05 3.55 7.58
C THR A 279 14.80 4.33 8.01
N HIS A 280 13.63 3.69 7.99
CA HIS A 280 12.37 4.27 8.45
C HIS A 280 12.04 3.90 9.89
N ARG A 281 12.51 2.73 10.38
CA ARG A 281 12.17 2.25 11.71
C ARG A 281 12.78 3.09 12.83
N GLY A 282 11.92 3.57 13.72
CA GLY A 282 12.26 4.44 14.84
C GLY A 282 12.46 5.90 14.47
N LEU A 283 12.04 6.34 13.27
CA LEU A 283 11.95 7.76 12.95
C LEU A 283 10.85 8.42 13.79
N VAL A 284 11.17 9.55 14.43
CA VAL A 284 10.19 10.42 15.08
C VAL A 284 9.75 11.53 14.12
N VAL A 285 8.43 11.69 13.95
CA VAL A 285 7.76 12.60 13.00
C VAL A 285 6.78 13.49 13.78
N PRO A 286 6.76 14.83 13.62
CA PRO A 286 5.80 15.70 14.30
C PRO A 286 4.37 15.44 13.80
N VAL A 287 3.38 15.68 14.67
CA VAL A 287 1.97 15.66 14.25
C VAL A 287 1.63 16.89 13.39
N ASP A 288 2.21 18.04 13.71
CA ASP A 288 2.03 19.25 12.91
C ASP A 288 2.87 19.22 11.62
N ASP A 289 2.31 19.82 10.57
CA ASP A 289 2.86 19.98 9.22
C ASP A 289 3.36 18.72 8.49
N SER A 290 3.11 17.51 9.03
CA SER A 290 3.52 16.25 8.41
C SER A 290 2.41 15.49 7.68
N LEU A 291 2.75 14.68 6.67
CA LEU A 291 1.81 13.83 5.91
C LEU A 291 1.09 12.84 6.84
N LEU A 292 1.84 12.20 7.74
CA LEU A 292 1.32 11.25 8.73
C LEU A 292 0.45 11.95 9.77
N GLY A 293 0.91 13.09 10.27
CA GLY A 293 0.20 13.91 11.25
C GLY A 293 -1.09 14.51 10.71
N ARG A 294 -1.14 14.90 9.43
CA ARG A 294 -2.40 15.28 8.78
C ARG A 294 -3.40 14.13 8.69
N ALA A 295 -2.96 12.91 8.38
CA ALA A 295 -3.84 11.74 8.39
C ALA A 295 -4.31 11.37 9.81
N PHE A 296 -3.46 11.61 10.82
CA PHE A 296 -3.76 11.46 12.23
C PHE A 296 -4.84 12.43 12.70
N THR A 297 -4.59 13.73 12.56
CA THR A 297 -5.47 14.80 13.05
C THR A 297 -6.79 14.90 12.27
N SER A 298 -6.81 14.56 10.98
CA SER A 298 -8.05 14.54 10.19
C SER A 298 -8.86 13.25 10.29
N ALA A 299 -8.30 12.19 10.89
CA ALA A 299 -8.85 10.83 10.89
C ALA A 299 -9.30 10.35 9.50
N ALA A 300 -8.60 10.78 8.44
CA ALA A 300 -8.90 10.47 7.05
C ALA A 300 -7.63 10.13 6.24
N PRO A 301 -7.72 9.32 5.17
CA PRO A 301 -6.58 9.04 4.32
C PRO A 301 -5.99 10.29 3.67
N VAL A 302 -4.66 10.39 3.61
CA VAL A 302 -3.94 11.47 2.92
C VAL A 302 -3.00 10.88 1.88
N THR A 303 -3.15 11.30 0.62
CA THR A 303 -2.35 10.83 -0.51
C THR A 303 -1.28 11.85 -0.91
N THR A 304 -0.26 11.34 -1.61
CA THR A 304 0.69 12.13 -2.39
C THR A 304 1.07 11.39 -3.66
N ALA A 305 1.33 12.14 -4.74
CA ALA A 305 1.76 11.60 -6.03
C ALA A 305 3.26 11.27 -6.06
N ASP A 306 4.06 11.90 -5.19
CA ASP A 306 5.50 11.74 -5.11
C ASP A 306 5.97 12.06 -3.68
N ILE A 307 6.19 11.02 -2.87
CA ILE A 307 6.59 11.16 -1.47
C ILE A 307 8.01 11.76 -1.33
N ALA A 308 8.87 11.65 -2.34
CA ALA A 308 10.23 12.17 -2.31
C ALA A 308 10.28 13.70 -2.54
N ARG A 309 9.22 14.29 -3.11
CA ARG A 309 9.11 15.72 -3.42
C ARG A 309 8.05 16.47 -2.60
N ASP A 310 7.36 15.79 -1.68
CA ASP A 310 6.29 16.38 -0.89
C ASP A 310 6.83 17.05 0.38
N GLU A 311 6.67 18.39 0.48
CA GLU A 311 7.14 19.21 1.60
C GLU A 311 6.57 18.77 2.96
N ARG A 312 5.43 18.05 2.97
CA ARG A 312 4.81 17.50 4.17
C ARG A 312 5.54 16.27 4.71
N VAL A 313 6.58 15.78 4.05
CA VAL A 313 7.25 14.55 4.46
C VAL A 313 8.50 14.90 5.26
N TYR A 314 8.40 14.73 6.58
CA TYR A 314 9.45 15.05 7.58
C TYR A 314 10.74 14.20 7.47
N SER A 315 10.91 13.42 6.40
CA SER A 315 12.12 12.61 6.16
C SER A 315 13.09 13.37 5.26
N GLY A 316 14.40 13.15 5.44
CA GLY A 316 15.38 13.74 4.52
C GLY A 316 15.24 13.14 3.11
N PRO A 317 15.40 13.92 2.02
CA PRO A 317 15.09 13.46 0.66
C PRO A 317 15.85 12.20 0.19
N GLN A 318 16.98 11.87 0.82
CA GLN A 318 17.73 10.62 0.54
C GLN A 318 17.08 9.34 1.10
N GLN A 319 16.11 9.44 2.01
CA GLN A 319 15.39 8.28 2.58
C GLN A 319 14.25 7.79 1.68
N LEU A 320 13.87 8.58 0.67
CA LEU A 320 12.67 8.38 -0.13
C LEU A 320 12.92 8.37 -1.64
N ALA A 321 14.18 8.51 -2.08
CA ALA A 321 14.55 8.77 -3.48
C ALA A 321 14.04 7.73 -4.50
N ASP A 322 13.80 6.49 -4.06
CA ASP A 322 13.29 5.39 -4.90
C ASP A 322 11.77 5.15 -4.73
N LEU A 323 11.07 5.99 -3.96
CA LEU A 323 9.65 5.88 -3.67
C LEU A 323 8.87 7.01 -4.38
N GLY A 324 7.73 6.65 -4.96
CA GLY A 324 6.85 7.53 -5.73
C GLY A 324 5.55 7.82 -4.97
N PRO A 325 4.37 7.48 -5.53
CA PRO A 325 3.10 7.76 -4.87
C PRO A 325 2.97 7.04 -3.52
N ALA A 326 2.30 7.70 -2.58
CA ALA A 326 2.06 7.15 -1.25
C ALA A 326 0.67 7.52 -0.70
N VAL A 327 0.20 6.73 0.27
CA VAL A 327 -1.00 6.98 1.06
C VAL A 327 -0.74 6.72 2.54
N ALA A 328 -1.13 7.67 3.39
CA ALA A 328 -1.18 7.54 4.83
C ALA A 328 -2.64 7.26 5.24
N VAL A 329 -2.90 6.15 5.92
CA VAL A 329 -4.23 5.68 6.33
C VAL A 329 -4.32 5.60 7.85
N PRO A 330 -5.33 6.22 8.50
CA PRO A 330 -5.47 6.20 9.95
C PRO A 330 -5.91 4.83 10.49
N ILE A 331 -5.24 4.37 11.54
CA ILE A 331 -5.59 3.19 12.33
C ILE A 331 -6.62 3.60 13.38
N GLY A 332 -7.91 3.51 13.02
CA GLY A 332 -9.03 3.92 13.86
C GLY A 332 -9.90 4.97 13.19
N SER A 333 -10.78 5.61 13.95
CA SER A 333 -11.72 6.61 13.42
C SER A 333 -12.09 7.66 14.46
N GLY A 334 -12.45 8.86 13.99
CA GLY A 334 -12.80 10.00 14.84
C GLY A 334 -11.67 10.36 15.80
N GLU A 335 -11.99 10.53 17.08
CA GLU A 335 -11.04 10.86 18.14
C GLU A 335 -10.16 9.67 18.59
N SER A 336 -10.35 8.47 18.01
CA SER A 336 -9.66 7.24 18.41
C SER A 336 -8.69 6.73 17.33
N VAL A 337 -7.86 7.62 16.77
CA VAL A 337 -6.75 7.22 15.90
C VAL A 337 -5.58 6.74 16.74
N ARG A 338 -5.26 5.45 16.66
CA ARG A 338 -4.20 4.76 17.43
C ARG A 338 -2.84 4.74 16.71
N GLY A 339 -2.81 5.15 15.44
CA GLY A 339 -1.60 5.17 14.61
C GLY A 339 -1.94 5.41 13.14
N ILE A 340 -0.95 5.31 12.26
CA ILE A 340 -1.02 5.53 10.81
C ILE A 340 -0.30 4.38 10.10
N VAL A 341 -0.93 3.80 9.07
CA VAL A 341 -0.24 2.96 8.07
C VAL A 341 0.16 3.85 6.89
N LEU A 342 1.45 3.96 6.62
CA LEU A 342 1.99 4.54 5.39
C LEU A 342 2.27 3.43 4.39
N LEU A 343 1.74 3.54 3.18
CA LEU A 343 2.10 2.70 2.02
C LEU A 343 2.72 3.59 0.95
N ALA A 344 3.88 3.21 0.43
CA ALA A 344 4.54 3.91 -0.67
C ALA A 344 4.92 2.93 -1.79
N ARG A 345 4.61 3.30 -3.03
CA ARG A 345 5.02 2.56 -4.24
C ARG A 345 6.42 3.00 -4.68
N ALA A 346 7.05 2.22 -5.55
CA ALA A 346 8.26 2.65 -6.24
C ALA A 346 7.97 3.84 -7.17
N VAL A 347 9.03 4.52 -7.64
CA VAL A 347 8.95 5.55 -8.68
C VAL A 347 8.23 5.02 -9.93
N ASP A 348 7.61 5.91 -10.71
CA ASP A 348 6.91 5.64 -11.98
C ASP A 348 5.70 4.67 -11.89
N ARG A 349 5.24 4.34 -10.68
CA ARG A 349 3.97 3.65 -10.46
C ARG A 349 2.78 4.61 -10.41
N ASN A 350 1.59 4.10 -10.72
CA ASN A 350 0.35 4.85 -10.61
C ASN A 350 0.01 5.20 -9.15
N ALA A 351 -0.63 6.35 -8.95
CA ALA A 351 -1.16 6.78 -7.66
C ALA A 351 -2.20 5.79 -7.10
N PHE A 352 -2.37 5.80 -5.78
CA PHE A 352 -3.42 5.04 -5.11
C PHE A 352 -4.80 5.62 -5.48
N THR A 353 -5.71 4.76 -5.91
CA THR A 353 -7.09 5.11 -6.29
C THR A 353 -8.04 4.93 -5.11
N ASP A 354 -9.19 5.61 -5.11
CA ASP A 354 -10.19 5.49 -4.04
C ASP A 354 -10.64 4.03 -3.82
N LYS A 355 -10.71 3.24 -4.90
CA LYS A 355 -11.02 1.80 -4.88
C LYS A 355 -9.98 0.95 -4.13
N GLU A 356 -8.74 1.42 -4.04
CA GLU A 356 -7.66 0.79 -3.28
C GLU A 356 -7.61 1.33 -1.84
N ILE A 357 -8.00 2.59 -1.63
CA ILE A 357 -8.00 3.26 -0.32
C ILE A 357 -9.16 2.81 0.57
N GLU A 358 -10.37 2.64 0.02
CA GLU A 358 -11.54 2.21 0.79
C GLU A 358 -11.33 0.85 1.52
N PRO A 359 -10.81 -0.22 0.86
CA PRO A 359 -10.44 -1.46 1.57
C PRO A 359 -9.36 -1.28 2.63
N LEU A 360 -8.38 -0.38 2.41
CA LEU A 360 -7.32 -0.10 3.38
C LEU A 360 -7.86 0.52 4.67
N GLN A 361 -8.89 1.36 4.60
CA GLN A 361 -9.56 1.88 5.79
C GLN A 361 -10.21 0.76 6.62
N GLY A 362 -10.78 -0.25 5.95
CA GLY A 362 -11.28 -1.47 6.61
C GLY A 362 -10.19 -2.24 7.35
N PHE A 363 -9.02 -2.41 6.74
CA PHE A 363 -7.85 -3.03 7.38
C PHE A 363 -7.35 -2.21 8.57
N ALA A 364 -7.27 -0.89 8.43
CA ALA A 364 -6.81 0.00 9.49
C ALA A 364 -7.82 0.07 10.67
N ALA A 365 -9.12 -0.12 10.42
CA ALA A 365 -10.12 -0.30 11.46
C ALA A 365 -9.93 -1.62 12.24
N GLN A 366 -9.63 -2.74 11.57
CA GLN A 366 -9.29 -4.00 12.25
C GLN A 366 -7.97 -3.88 13.03
N ALA A 367 -7.00 -3.12 12.51
CA ALA A 367 -5.76 -2.79 13.20
C ALA A 367 -6.00 -1.98 14.49
N ALA A 368 -7.01 -1.11 14.52
CA ALA A 368 -7.37 -0.38 15.74
C ALA A 368 -7.93 -1.33 16.83
N VAL A 369 -8.80 -2.27 16.44
CA VAL A 369 -9.32 -3.32 17.33
C VAL A 369 -8.20 -4.25 17.82
N ALA A 370 -7.22 -4.57 16.97
CA ALA A 370 -6.02 -5.31 17.33
C ALA A 370 -5.23 -4.63 18.45
N MET A 371 -4.93 -3.34 18.27
CA MET A 371 -4.17 -2.54 19.23
C MET A 371 -4.94 -2.39 20.54
N GLU A 372 -6.25 -2.15 20.49
CA GLU A 372 -7.08 -2.08 21.69
C GLU A 372 -7.07 -3.39 22.48
N LEU A 373 -7.27 -4.54 21.81
CA LEU A 373 -7.26 -5.84 22.49
C LEU A 373 -5.89 -6.16 23.10
N ALA A 374 -4.80 -5.80 22.43
CA ALA A 374 -3.45 -6.00 22.93
C ALA A 374 -3.13 -5.10 24.14
N GLU A 375 -3.55 -3.82 24.12
CA GLU A 375 -3.44 -2.91 25.26
C GLU A 375 -4.26 -3.41 26.45
N ARG A 376 -5.53 -3.79 26.24
CA ARG A 376 -6.39 -4.35 27.30
C ARG A 376 -5.83 -5.62 27.94
N ARG A 377 -5.15 -6.47 27.15
CA ARG A 377 -4.43 -7.65 27.68
C ARG A 377 -3.25 -7.23 28.56
N ARG A 378 -2.42 -6.30 28.09
CA ARG A 378 -1.27 -5.77 28.84
C ARG A 378 -1.69 -5.09 30.14
N ASP A 379 -2.75 -4.29 30.12
CA ASP A 379 -3.33 -3.67 31.32
C ASP A 379 -3.77 -4.74 32.33
N ALA A 380 -4.48 -5.77 31.89
CA ALA A 380 -4.96 -6.86 32.74
C ALA A 380 -3.80 -7.70 33.32
N GLU A 381 -2.77 -8.00 32.53
CA GLU A 381 -1.55 -8.66 32.99
C GLU A 381 -0.82 -7.83 34.06
N GLN A 382 -0.72 -6.52 33.84
CA GLN A 382 -0.06 -5.60 34.77
C GLN A 382 -0.86 -5.44 36.07
N ILE A 383 -2.20 -5.38 36.02
CA ILE A 383 -3.07 -5.43 37.20
C ILE A 383 -2.88 -6.73 37.97
N ALA A 384 -2.88 -7.89 37.30
CA ALA A 384 -2.68 -9.19 37.94
C ALA A 384 -1.30 -9.30 38.63
N VAL A 385 -0.25 -8.73 38.04
CA VAL A 385 1.09 -8.63 38.66
C VAL A 385 1.06 -7.74 39.91
N PHE A 386 0.32 -6.63 39.91
CA PHE A 386 0.18 -5.77 41.09
C PHE A 386 -0.65 -6.45 42.20
N GLU A 387 -1.76 -7.11 41.87
CA GLU A 387 -2.57 -7.87 42.82
C GLU A 387 -1.75 -8.99 43.50
N ASP A 388 -0.89 -9.69 42.74
CA ASP A 388 -0.01 -10.72 43.29
C ASP A 388 1.09 -10.13 44.19
N ARG A 389 1.74 -9.03 43.78
CA ARG A 389 2.71 -8.32 44.63
C ARG A 389 2.09 -7.88 45.95
N ASP A 390 0.86 -7.37 45.92
CA ASP A 390 0.19 -6.90 47.13
C ASP A 390 -0.32 -8.07 48.01
N ARG A 391 -0.67 -9.22 47.40
CA ARG A 391 -0.89 -10.49 48.10
C ARG A 391 0.39 -10.95 48.82
N ILE A 392 1.51 -11.03 48.11
CA ILE A 392 2.81 -11.44 48.66
C ILE A 392 3.24 -10.50 49.80
N ALA A 393 3.03 -9.19 49.64
CA ALA A 393 3.31 -8.20 50.69
C ALA A 393 2.49 -8.45 51.97
N ARG A 394 1.21 -8.80 51.83
CA ARG A 394 0.34 -9.18 52.96
C ARG A 394 0.77 -10.50 53.61
N ASP A 395 1.06 -11.53 52.82
CA ASP A 395 1.51 -12.84 53.34
C ASP A 395 2.86 -12.73 54.07
N LEU A 396 3.81 -11.94 53.56
CA LEU A 396 5.08 -11.65 54.25
C LEU A 396 4.87 -10.88 55.55
N HIS A 397 3.95 -9.91 55.58
CA HIS A 397 3.62 -9.17 56.80
C HIS A 397 2.98 -10.09 57.85
N ASP A 398 1.92 -10.81 57.48
CA ASP A 398 1.07 -11.52 58.43
C ASP A 398 1.64 -12.88 58.84
N LEU A 399 2.32 -13.59 57.92
CA LEU A 399 2.88 -14.90 58.23
C LEU A 399 4.35 -14.84 58.66
N ALA A 400 5.19 -14.05 57.99
CA ALA A 400 6.63 -14.04 58.26
C ALA A 400 6.99 -13.07 59.41
N ILE A 401 6.68 -11.78 59.27
CA ILE A 401 7.05 -10.77 60.29
C ILE A 401 6.43 -11.11 61.66
N GLN A 402 5.13 -11.42 61.73
CA GLN A 402 4.47 -11.74 63.00
C GLN A 402 5.08 -12.98 63.70
N ARG A 403 5.41 -14.04 62.95
CA ARG A 403 6.03 -15.26 63.52
C ARG A 403 7.47 -15.06 63.95
N LEU A 404 8.27 -14.31 63.18
CA LEU A 404 9.64 -13.96 63.57
C LEU A 404 9.62 -13.12 64.85
N PHE A 405 8.72 -12.14 64.95
CA PHE A 405 8.58 -11.30 66.14
C PHE A 405 8.15 -12.11 67.38
N ALA A 406 7.16 -13.00 67.26
CA ALA A 406 6.74 -13.88 68.35
C ALA A 406 7.86 -14.85 68.80
N THR A 407 8.66 -15.34 67.85
CA THR A 407 9.81 -16.22 68.12
C THR A 407 10.94 -15.43 68.81
N GLY A 408 11.23 -14.21 68.36
CA GLY A 408 12.16 -13.28 69.01
C GLY A 408 11.76 -13.00 70.46
N MET A 409 10.49 -12.62 70.72
CA MET A 409 9.99 -12.42 72.08
C MET A 409 10.09 -13.67 72.96
N THR A 410 9.88 -14.87 72.38
CA THR A 410 10.01 -16.14 73.11
C THR A 410 11.46 -16.43 73.49
N LEU A 411 12.40 -16.26 72.55
CA LEU A 411 13.84 -16.41 72.78
C LEU A 411 14.36 -15.37 73.79
N GLN A 412 13.96 -14.11 73.65
CA GLN A 412 14.34 -13.01 74.55
C GLN A 412 13.80 -13.23 75.98
N SER A 413 12.63 -13.87 76.11
CA SER A 413 12.08 -14.27 77.41
C SER A 413 12.83 -15.46 78.00
N ALA A 414 13.13 -16.49 77.20
CA ALA A 414 13.89 -17.67 77.63
C ALA A 414 15.33 -17.31 78.04
N GLY A 415 15.97 -16.38 77.33
CA GLY A 415 17.33 -15.91 77.61
C GLY A 415 17.53 -15.32 79.00
N ARG A 416 16.47 -14.81 79.64
CA ARG A 416 16.49 -14.29 81.03
C ARG A 416 16.69 -15.38 82.08
N PHE A 417 16.47 -16.65 81.73
CA PHE A 417 16.63 -17.80 82.62
C PHE A 417 17.92 -18.60 82.36
N ILE A 418 18.80 -18.11 81.48
CA ILE A 418 20.06 -18.79 81.13
C ILE A 418 21.20 -18.23 81.99
N GLU A 419 21.64 -19.00 82.99
CA GLU A 419 22.76 -18.64 83.87
C GLU A 419 24.13 -18.73 83.19
N HIS A 420 24.26 -19.56 82.15
CA HIS A 420 25.53 -19.74 81.44
C HIS A 420 25.77 -18.61 80.42
N LYS A 421 26.74 -17.74 80.72
CA LYS A 421 27.01 -16.49 79.98
C LYS A 421 27.12 -16.67 78.46
N GLU A 422 27.92 -17.63 77.99
CA GLU A 422 28.11 -17.86 76.54
C GLU A 422 26.82 -18.33 75.84
N ALA A 423 25.92 -19.03 76.55
CA ALA A 423 24.65 -19.45 76.00
C ALA A 423 23.65 -18.27 75.93
N SER A 424 23.64 -17.40 76.95
CA SER A 424 22.83 -16.17 76.94
C SER A 424 23.28 -15.23 75.80
N GLU A 425 24.59 -15.05 75.61
CA GLU A 425 25.16 -14.26 74.49
C GLU A 425 24.90 -14.86 73.09
N ARG A 426 24.62 -16.17 72.99
CA ARG A 426 24.18 -16.79 71.73
C ARG A 426 22.70 -16.56 71.47
N VAL A 427 21.85 -16.62 72.50
CA VAL A 427 20.41 -16.36 72.36
C VAL A 427 20.13 -14.89 72.05
N LEU A 428 20.86 -13.95 72.66
CA LEU A 428 20.72 -12.52 72.35
C LEU A 428 21.07 -12.22 70.89
N ARG A 429 22.20 -12.73 70.37
CA ARG A 429 22.54 -12.60 68.94
C ARG A 429 21.48 -13.17 68.01
N ALA A 430 20.89 -14.31 68.35
CA ALA A 430 19.81 -14.89 67.56
C ALA A 430 18.53 -14.01 67.56
N VAL A 431 18.30 -13.21 68.60
CA VAL A 431 17.21 -12.20 68.62
C VAL A 431 17.58 -11.00 67.74
N ASP A 432 18.82 -10.51 67.81
CA ASP A 432 19.31 -9.42 66.96
C ASP A 432 19.24 -9.78 65.46
N ASP A 433 19.63 -11.02 65.10
CA ASP A 433 19.54 -11.57 63.74
C ASP A 433 18.09 -11.65 63.23
N LEU A 434 17.13 -11.99 64.12
CA LEU A 434 15.70 -12.01 63.80
C LEU A 434 15.15 -10.60 63.57
N ASP A 435 15.54 -9.63 64.39
CA ASP A 435 15.13 -8.22 64.23
C ASP A 435 15.70 -7.60 62.96
N GLU A 436 16.95 -7.92 62.59
CA GLU A 436 17.53 -7.48 61.31
C GLU A 436 16.81 -8.13 60.12
N THR A 437 16.47 -9.42 60.21
CA THR A 437 15.65 -10.13 59.21
C THR A 437 14.28 -9.46 59.04
N ILE A 438 13.64 -9.03 60.14
CA ILE A 438 12.36 -8.29 60.09
C ILE A 438 12.51 -6.93 59.36
N LYS A 439 13.64 -6.21 59.55
CA LYS A 439 13.90 -4.95 58.82
C LYS A 439 14.05 -5.20 57.32
N ILE A 440 14.79 -6.24 56.92
CA ILE A 440 14.99 -6.63 55.51
C ILE A 440 13.66 -7.01 54.85
N ILE A 441 12.82 -7.81 55.51
CA ILE A 441 11.49 -8.16 54.97
C ILE A 441 10.62 -6.89 54.85
N ARG A 442 10.67 -5.98 55.83
CA ARG A 442 9.92 -4.71 55.78
C ARG A 442 10.35 -3.80 54.63
N SER A 443 11.65 -3.67 54.34
CA SER A 443 12.12 -2.90 53.18
C SER A 443 11.69 -3.55 51.85
N THR A 444 11.72 -4.88 51.78
CA THR A 444 11.23 -5.64 50.62
C THR A 444 9.73 -5.43 50.39
N ILE A 445 8.91 -5.43 51.44
CA ILE A 445 7.47 -5.12 51.37
C ILE A 445 7.24 -3.70 50.85
N PHE A 446 8.00 -2.70 51.31
CA PHE A 446 7.89 -1.33 50.80
C PHE A 446 8.25 -1.25 49.30
N GLY A 447 9.32 -1.93 48.86
CA GLY A 447 9.68 -2.00 47.45
C GLY A 447 8.67 -2.73 46.55
N LEU A 448 7.95 -3.72 47.10
CA LEU A 448 6.85 -4.40 46.41
C LEU A 448 5.57 -3.55 46.33
N ARG A 449 5.34 -2.71 47.35
CA ARG A 449 4.09 -1.96 47.53
C ARG A 449 4.07 -0.55 46.99
N SER A 450 5.21 0.12 46.78
CA SER A 450 5.23 1.48 46.23
C SER A 450 4.62 1.51 44.82
N PRO A 451 3.40 2.05 44.65
CA PRO A 451 2.85 2.27 43.33
C PRO A 451 3.28 3.68 42.87
N ALA A 452 3.45 3.86 41.57
CA ALA A 452 3.56 5.20 41.00
C ALA A 452 2.13 5.76 40.89
N ASP A 453 1.61 6.34 41.97
CA ASP A 453 0.16 6.50 42.13
C ASP A 453 -0.36 7.89 42.51
N GLU A 454 -1.64 8.09 42.16
CA GLU A 454 -2.59 9.04 42.72
C GLU A 454 -2.26 10.56 42.65
N GLY A 455 -2.06 11.11 41.43
CA GLY A 455 -2.29 12.55 41.24
C GLY A 455 -1.77 13.21 39.96
N GLY A 456 -2.58 13.22 38.89
CA GLY A 456 -2.61 14.28 37.87
C GLY A 456 -1.31 14.64 37.14
N GLY A 457 -0.99 13.89 36.08
CA GLY A 457 0.04 14.25 35.09
C GLY A 457 1.41 13.61 35.36
N THR A 458 1.94 12.86 34.40
CA THR A 458 3.28 12.26 34.56
C THR A 458 4.36 13.34 34.38
N GLY A 459 5.04 13.69 35.48
CA GLY A 459 6.19 14.60 35.45
C GLY A 459 7.29 14.08 34.50
N LEU A 460 8.11 15.00 33.99
CA LEU A 460 9.19 14.68 33.04
C LEU A 460 10.11 13.56 33.55
N ARG A 461 10.35 13.45 34.86
CA ARG A 461 11.06 12.30 35.45
C ARG A 461 10.43 10.94 35.10
N ALA A 462 9.11 10.82 35.27
CA ALA A 462 8.39 9.59 34.98
C ALA A 462 8.36 9.29 33.47
N ARG A 463 8.29 10.33 32.63
CA ARG A 463 8.39 10.22 31.17
C ARG A 463 9.76 9.69 30.74
N VAL A 464 10.85 10.21 31.29
CA VAL A 464 12.23 9.75 31.02
C VAL A 464 12.44 8.30 31.44
N VAL A 465 12.02 7.92 32.66
CA VAL A 465 12.15 6.53 33.13
C VAL A 465 11.36 5.55 32.26
N ARG A 466 10.16 5.95 31.81
CA ARG A 466 9.34 5.17 30.87
C ARG A 466 10.04 4.96 29.52
N VAL A 467 10.55 6.02 28.88
CA VAL A 467 11.29 5.94 27.61
C VAL A 467 12.51 5.02 27.71
N VAL A 468 13.28 5.10 28.80
CA VAL A 468 14.43 4.22 29.04
C VAL A 468 14.01 2.77 29.25
N GLY A 469 12.91 2.54 29.97
CA GLY A 469 12.34 1.19 30.17
C GLY A 469 11.79 0.57 28.89
N GLU A 470 11.17 1.37 28.02
CA GLU A 470 10.60 0.94 26.73
C GLU A 470 11.68 0.62 25.69
N THR A 471 12.83 1.29 25.74
CA THR A 471 13.96 1.08 24.81
C THR A 471 14.93 -0.02 25.25
N ALA A 472 14.99 -0.36 26.55
CA ALA A 472 15.89 -1.40 27.07
C ALA A 472 15.77 -2.79 26.37
N PRO A 473 14.57 -3.31 26.01
CA PRO A 473 14.44 -4.56 25.25
C PRO A 473 15.03 -4.48 23.83
N VAL A 474 15.02 -3.29 23.22
CA VAL A 474 15.55 -3.05 21.87
C VAL A 474 17.08 -2.88 21.89
N LEU A 475 17.61 -2.29 22.97
CA LEU A 475 19.05 -2.18 23.24
C LEU A 475 19.68 -3.52 23.64
N GLY A 476 18.91 -4.41 24.27
CA GLY A 476 19.39 -5.69 24.82
C GLY A 476 20.04 -5.56 26.21
N PHE A 477 20.11 -4.35 26.77
CA PHE A 477 20.61 -4.05 28.12
C PHE A 477 19.87 -2.82 28.69
N PRO A 478 19.76 -2.69 30.02
CA PRO A 478 19.15 -1.52 30.66
C PRO A 478 20.13 -0.34 30.75
N PRO A 479 19.81 0.86 30.20
CA PRO A 479 20.62 2.07 30.41
C PRO A 479 20.62 2.53 31.86
N SER A 480 21.71 3.18 32.30
CA SER A 480 21.72 3.92 33.57
C SER A 480 21.08 5.29 33.40
N VAL A 481 20.38 5.76 34.45
CA VAL A 481 19.70 7.07 34.45
C VAL A 481 20.11 7.87 35.69
N ARG A 482 20.56 9.11 35.50
CA ARG A 482 20.79 10.11 36.56
C ARG A 482 19.95 11.35 36.27
N MET A 483 19.32 11.90 37.32
CA MET A 483 18.39 13.03 37.21
C MET A 483 18.62 14.04 38.33
N GLU A 484 19.09 15.24 38.00
CA GLU A 484 19.44 16.29 38.97
C GLU A 484 18.66 17.60 38.74
N GLY A 485 18.38 18.34 39.83
CA GLY A 485 17.61 19.59 39.80
C GLY A 485 16.08 19.43 39.87
N LEU A 486 15.35 20.55 39.85
CA LEU A 486 13.87 20.58 39.89
C LEU A 486 13.26 20.41 38.49
N ILE A 487 13.60 19.29 37.83
CA ILE A 487 13.23 18.95 36.44
C ILE A 487 11.73 19.16 36.18
N ASP A 488 10.86 18.59 37.01
CA ASP A 488 9.39 18.63 36.83
C ASP A 488 8.76 20.02 37.14
N THR A 489 9.56 20.99 37.58
CA THR A 489 9.12 22.36 37.92
C THR A 489 9.69 23.40 36.97
N HIS A 490 10.95 23.27 36.57
CA HIS A 490 11.63 24.26 35.73
C HIS A 490 11.42 24.02 34.23
N VAL A 491 11.24 22.78 33.79
CA VAL A 491 11.12 22.45 32.36
C VAL A 491 9.67 22.62 31.90
N SER A 492 9.44 23.44 30.87
CA SER A 492 8.11 23.63 30.28
C SER A 492 7.60 22.35 29.60
N LYS A 493 6.28 22.22 29.39
CA LYS A 493 5.71 21.05 28.67
C LYS A 493 6.36 20.90 27.28
N GLU A 494 6.44 22.00 26.54
CA GLU A 494 7.06 22.04 25.20
C GLU A 494 8.52 21.54 25.25
N ALA A 495 9.36 22.09 26.14
CA ALA A 495 10.74 21.62 26.29
C ALA A 495 10.84 20.14 26.72
N ALA A 496 9.92 19.68 27.57
CA ALA A 496 9.82 18.29 27.99
C ALA A 496 9.45 17.35 26.82
N ASP A 497 8.56 17.78 25.92
CA ASP A 497 8.10 17.02 24.76
C ASP A 497 9.23 16.86 23.71
N HIS A 498 9.98 17.94 23.45
CA HIS A 498 11.18 17.87 22.62
C HIS A 498 12.28 17.01 23.25
N LEU A 499 12.51 17.13 24.55
CA LEU A 499 13.54 16.35 25.28
C LEU A 499 13.24 14.85 25.24
N VAL A 500 11.97 14.45 25.44
CA VAL A 500 11.52 13.06 25.34
C VAL A 500 11.73 12.49 23.92
N ALA A 501 11.43 13.28 22.88
CA ALA A 501 11.67 12.88 21.49
C ALA A 501 13.19 12.71 21.19
N VAL A 502 14.03 13.63 21.69
CA VAL A 502 15.49 13.56 21.54
C VAL A 502 16.08 12.35 22.29
N LEU A 503 15.62 12.08 23.52
CA LEU A 503 16.05 10.91 24.29
C LEU A 503 15.70 9.59 23.57
N PHE A 504 14.48 9.47 23.05
CA PHE A 504 14.05 8.28 22.32
C PHE A 504 14.87 8.08 21.04
N GLU A 505 15.05 9.12 20.23
CA GLU A 505 15.87 9.07 19.01
C GLU A 505 17.34 8.72 19.32
N ALA A 506 17.93 9.29 20.37
CA ALA A 506 19.29 8.98 20.82
C ALA A 506 19.46 7.49 21.20
N LEU A 507 18.57 6.96 22.06
CA LEU A 507 18.61 5.56 22.48
C LEU A 507 18.35 4.60 21.32
N THR A 508 17.47 4.97 20.38
CA THR A 508 17.19 4.16 19.18
C THR A 508 18.38 4.17 18.22
N ASN A 509 19.12 5.28 18.10
CA ASN A 509 20.37 5.33 17.33
C ASN A 509 21.47 4.46 17.96
N ILE A 510 21.59 4.42 19.29
CA ILE A 510 22.51 3.50 19.99
C ILE A 510 22.17 2.05 19.63
N ALA A 511 20.90 1.65 19.76
CA ALA A 511 20.44 0.29 19.43
C ALA A 511 20.69 -0.09 17.97
N ARG A 512 20.44 0.83 17.02
CA ARG A 512 20.63 0.58 15.58
C ARG A 512 22.10 0.60 15.12
N HIS A 513 22.97 1.39 15.75
CA HIS A 513 24.26 1.76 15.15
C HIS A 513 25.49 1.60 16.05
N ALA A 514 25.38 1.81 17.37
CA ALA A 514 26.56 1.92 18.22
C ALA A 514 27.28 0.59 18.48
N ARG A 515 26.56 -0.55 18.47
CA ARG A 515 27.08 -1.84 19.00
C ARG A 515 27.62 -1.74 20.44
N ALA A 516 27.04 -0.83 21.22
CA ALA A 516 27.33 -0.65 22.63
C ALA A 516 26.78 -1.82 23.48
N ASP A 517 27.35 -2.02 24.67
CA ASP A 517 26.77 -2.86 25.73
C ASP A 517 26.36 -2.05 26.98
N ARG A 518 26.62 -0.73 26.95
CA ARG A 518 26.28 0.21 28.01
C ARG A 518 25.89 1.57 27.42
N ALA A 519 24.86 2.16 28.02
CA ALA A 519 24.44 3.53 27.75
C ALA A 519 24.10 4.24 29.08
N GLU A 520 24.41 5.52 29.17
CA GLU A 520 24.15 6.39 30.31
C GLU A 520 23.33 7.61 29.87
N VAL A 521 22.25 7.89 30.59
CA VAL A 521 21.37 9.04 30.40
C VAL A 521 21.48 9.94 31.62
N VAL A 522 21.90 11.20 31.40
CA VAL A 522 22.01 12.22 32.44
C VAL A 522 21.11 13.39 32.07
N LEU A 523 20.14 13.69 32.93
CA LEU A 523 19.24 14.83 32.79
C LEU A 523 19.42 15.79 33.96
N GLU A 524 19.82 17.03 33.67
CA GLU A 524 20.13 18.05 34.66
C GLU A 524 19.35 19.34 34.38
N THR A 525 18.97 20.08 35.42
CA THR A 525 18.62 21.50 35.28
C THR A 525 19.13 22.33 36.45
N ASP A 526 19.62 23.52 36.15
CA ASP A 526 20.02 24.54 37.12
C ASP A 526 18.95 25.65 37.29
N GLY A 527 17.80 25.53 36.62
CA GLY A 527 16.76 26.56 36.57
C GLY A 527 17.04 27.73 35.62
N ARG A 528 18.02 27.58 34.71
CA ARG A 528 18.26 28.46 33.56
C ARG A 528 18.35 27.68 32.26
N GLU A 529 18.92 26.49 32.30
CA GLU A 529 18.95 25.53 31.20
C GLU A 529 18.58 24.12 31.69
N VAL A 530 18.08 23.30 30.76
CA VAL A 530 18.01 21.85 30.93
C VAL A 530 19.01 21.22 29.98
N ARG A 531 19.76 20.23 30.47
CA ARG A 531 20.72 19.46 29.70
C ARG A 531 20.32 18.00 29.69
N LEU A 532 20.20 17.43 28.50
CA LEU A 532 20.14 16.00 28.29
C LEU A 532 21.49 15.55 27.71
N THR A 533 22.18 14.68 28.44
CA THR A 533 23.38 13.99 27.95
C THR A 533 23.05 12.51 27.77
N VAL A 534 23.35 11.95 26.61
CA VAL A 534 23.23 10.52 26.33
C VAL A 534 24.58 10.03 25.83
N ALA A 535 25.18 9.07 26.53
CA ALA A 535 26.49 8.53 26.21
C ALA A 535 26.46 7.01 26.04
N ASP A 536 27.20 6.49 25.06
CA ASP A 536 27.39 5.07 24.79
C ASP A 536 28.88 4.68 24.76
N ASN A 537 29.18 3.39 24.83
CA ASN A 537 30.54 2.84 24.71
C ASN A 537 30.80 2.08 23.40
N GLY A 538 30.06 2.42 22.34
CA GLY A 538 30.07 1.73 21.06
C GLY A 538 31.19 2.16 20.11
N VAL A 539 30.94 2.04 18.82
CA VAL A 539 31.93 2.28 17.75
C VAL A 539 32.10 3.75 17.34
N GLY A 540 31.39 4.69 17.98
CA GLY A 540 31.35 6.12 17.61
C GLY A 540 30.58 6.40 16.30
N ILE A 541 30.55 7.66 15.85
CA ILE A 541 29.85 8.04 14.61
C ILE A 541 30.84 8.13 13.44
N PRO A 542 30.69 7.32 12.37
CA PRO A 542 31.63 7.33 11.25
C PRO A 542 31.55 8.61 10.41
N ASP A 543 32.71 9.09 9.97
CA ASP A 543 32.90 10.20 9.03
C ASP A 543 32.38 9.84 7.62
N GLY A 544 31.08 10.05 7.42
CA GLY A 544 30.39 9.80 6.15
C GLY A 544 29.03 9.09 6.29
N GLY A 545 28.59 8.75 7.51
CA GLY A 545 27.27 8.15 7.75
C GLY A 545 26.09 9.10 7.48
N ARG A 546 24.89 8.54 7.27
CA ARG A 546 23.62 9.30 7.20
C ARG A 546 23.31 9.92 8.57
N ARG A 547 22.98 11.22 8.62
CA ARG A 547 22.81 12.00 9.86
C ARG A 547 21.39 12.57 10.10
N SER A 548 20.32 12.00 9.53
CA SER A 548 18.97 12.62 9.66
C SER A 548 18.46 12.69 11.10
N GLY A 549 18.59 11.61 11.88
CA GLY A 549 18.19 11.62 13.30
C GLY A 549 18.95 12.67 14.11
N LEU A 550 20.26 12.84 13.84
CA LEU A 550 21.09 13.89 14.45
C LEU A 550 20.63 15.29 14.03
N ARG A 551 20.24 15.47 12.76
CA ARG A 551 19.69 16.75 12.26
C ARG A 551 18.36 17.09 12.93
N ASN A 552 17.46 16.11 13.07
CA ASN A 552 16.18 16.29 13.75
C ASN A 552 16.37 16.66 15.24
N MET A 553 17.37 16.07 15.91
CA MET A 553 17.70 16.43 17.31
C MET A 553 18.30 17.85 17.41
N ALA A 554 19.10 18.28 16.44
CA ALA A 554 19.60 19.65 16.34
C ALA A 554 18.48 20.67 16.07
N GLU A 555 17.61 20.42 15.09
CA GLU A 555 16.46 21.28 14.77
C GLU A 555 15.55 21.46 15.98
N ARG A 556 15.30 20.40 16.76
CA ARG A 556 14.53 20.47 18.01
C ARG A 556 15.23 21.29 19.11
N ALA A 557 16.56 21.40 19.10
CA ALA A 557 17.29 22.32 19.99
C ALA A 557 17.12 23.77 19.53
N GLU A 558 17.34 24.02 18.23
CA GLU A 558 17.26 25.35 17.62
C GLU A 558 15.86 25.97 17.75
N GLN A 559 14.79 25.17 17.60
CA GLN A 559 13.40 25.59 17.82
C GLN A 559 13.17 26.18 19.22
N LEU A 560 13.87 25.68 20.24
CA LEU A 560 13.79 26.14 21.62
C LEU A 560 14.90 27.15 21.99
N GLY A 561 15.67 27.64 21.00
CA GLY A 561 16.78 28.57 21.21
C GLY A 561 18.00 27.96 21.92
N GLY A 562 18.14 26.63 21.85
CA GLY A 562 19.22 25.86 22.46
C GLY A 562 20.32 25.42 21.50
N THR A 563 21.15 24.45 21.94
CA THR A 563 22.23 23.85 21.15
C THR A 563 22.21 22.33 21.23
N PHE A 564 22.85 21.71 20.24
CA PHE A 564 23.03 20.27 20.13
C PHE A 564 24.46 19.98 19.68
N ASP A 565 25.20 19.26 20.52
CA ASP A 565 26.61 18.97 20.35
C ASP A 565 26.83 17.44 20.40
N ILE A 566 27.80 16.95 19.63
CA ILE A 566 28.23 15.56 19.63
C ILE A 566 29.75 15.51 19.77
N THR A 567 30.25 14.66 20.66
CA THR A 567 31.68 14.39 20.84
C THR A 567 31.93 12.89 20.91
N ASP A 568 32.96 12.40 20.21
CA ASP A 568 33.45 11.04 20.43
C ASP A 568 34.07 10.93 21.83
N SER A 569 33.79 9.81 22.50
CA SER A 569 34.34 9.50 23.82
C SER A 569 35.76 8.96 23.71
N ALA A 570 36.65 9.38 24.62
CA ALA A 570 38.05 8.96 24.63
C ALA A 570 38.25 7.44 24.85
N ASP A 571 37.28 6.78 25.48
CA ASP A 571 37.27 5.32 25.73
C ASP A 571 36.54 4.53 24.63
N GLY A 572 36.08 5.20 23.56
CA GLY A 572 35.17 4.67 22.55
C GLY A 572 33.70 5.01 22.82
N GLY A 573 32.91 5.12 21.75
CA GLY A 573 31.50 5.46 21.78
C GLY A 573 31.20 6.95 21.60
N THR A 574 29.91 7.30 21.62
CA THR A 574 29.41 8.66 21.37
C THR A 574 28.96 9.32 22.67
N THR A 575 29.17 10.63 22.81
CA THR A 575 28.42 11.47 23.75
C THR A 575 27.62 12.52 23.00
N LEU A 576 26.31 12.50 23.19
CA LEU A 576 25.34 13.44 22.67
C LEU A 576 24.92 14.39 23.78
N LEU A 577 24.91 15.69 23.50
CA LEU A 577 24.60 16.75 24.46
C LEU A 577 23.56 17.71 23.84
N TRP A 578 22.35 17.69 24.39
CA TRP A 578 21.26 18.58 23.98
C TRP A 578 20.95 19.55 25.13
N ARG A 579 20.92 20.85 24.85
CA ARG A 579 20.73 21.91 25.85
C ARG A 579 19.70 22.92 25.37
N VAL A 580 18.73 23.26 26.21
CA VAL A 580 17.78 24.35 25.92
C VAL A 580 17.56 25.23 27.16
N PRO A 581 17.31 26.55 27.00
CA PRO A 581 16.99 27.41 28.12
C PRO A 581 15.65 27.01 28.76
N VAL A 582 15.59 27.04 30.09
CA VAL A 582 14.38 26.80 30.89
C VAL A 582 14.29 27.87 31.99
N GLY A 583 13.41 28.84 31.78
CA GLY A 583 13.24 30.02 32.62
C GLY A 583 12.30 31.03 31.97
N GLU A 584 11.65 31.87 32.77
CA GLU A 584 10.63 32.81 32.29
C GLU A 584 11.15 33.81 31.25
N ARG A 585 10.23 34.19 30.36
CA ARG A 585 10.27 35.44 29.59
C ARG A 585 9.17 36.35 30.12
#